data_AF-A0A8S3AQX2-F1
#
_entry.id   AF-A0A8S3AQX2-F1
#
_cell.length_a   1.000
_cell.length_b   1.000
_cell.length_c   1.000
_cell.angle_alpha   90.00
_cell.angle_beta   90.00
_cell.angle_gamma   90.00
#
_symmetry.space_group_name_H-M   'P 1'
#
loop_
_entity.id
_entity.type
_entity.pdbx_description
1 polymer ?
#
loop_
_entity_poly.entity_id
_entity_poly.type
_entity_poly.pdbx_seq_one_letter_code
_entity_poly.pdbx_strand_id
1 'polypeptide(L)' 'ETILDLVKKAGNIIVIVDSCASRHGMMVKVLRFLERTQLPVYLTPMAKGGIDERHPQFRGIF' A
#
# COMPACT_ATOMS: atom_id res chain seq x y z
N GLU A 1 -12.77 -9.13 -17.23
CA GLU A 1 -11.44 -8.53 -16.98
C GLU A 1 -11.06 -8.80 -15.54
N THR A 2 -9.83 -9.26 -15.26
CA THR A 2 -9.40 -9.52 -13.88
C THR A 2 -8.75 -8.28 -13.26
N ILE A 3 -8.68 -8.21 -11.94
CA ILE A 3 -7.94 -7.14 -11.23
C ILE A 3 -6.48 -7.08 -11.72
N LEU A 4 -5.87 -8.23 -12.02
CA LEU A 4 -4.50 -8.28 -12.49
C LEU A 4 -4.34 -7.67 -13.89
N ASP A 5 -5.32 -7.85 -14.78
CA ASP A 5 -5.30 -7.25 -16.11
C ASP A 5 -5.41 -5.72 -16.02
N LEU A 6 -6.26 -5.22 -15.12
CA LEU A 6 -6.41 -3.78 -14.87
C LEU A 6 -5.11 -3.17 -14.33
N VAL A 7 -4.48 -3.83 -13.36
CA VAL A 7 -3.19 -3.39 -12.79
C VAL A 7 -2.10 -3.38 -13.85
N LYS A 8 -2.02 -4.40 -14.71
CA LYS A 8 -1.01 -4.46 -15.78
C LYS A 8 -1.17 -3.38 -16.86
N LYS A 9 -2.41 -2.93 -17.10
CA LYS A 9 -2.71 -1.88 -18.08
C LYS A 9 -2.53 -0.46 -17.53
N ALA A 10 -2.51 -0.30 -16.20
CA ALA A 10 -2.43 1.02 -15.58
C ALA A 10 -1.00 1.59 -15.68
N GLY A 11 -0.88 2.83 -16.17
CA GLY A 11 0.41 3.50 -16.35
C GLY A 11 0.96 4.23 -15.12
N ASN A 12 0.12 4.51 -14.12
CA ASN A 12 0.55 5.18 -12.89
C ASN A 12 -0.25 4.63 -11.70
N ILE A 13 0.39 3.77 -10.91
CA ILE A 13 -0.26 2.98 -9.85
C ILE A 13 0.27 3.43 -8.49
N ILE A 14 -0.64 3.66 -7.57
CA ILE A 14 -0.35 3.91 -6.15
C ILE A 14 -1.06 2.86 -5.30
N VAL A 15 -0.53 2.62 -4.11
CA VAL A 15 -1.17 1.80 -3.07
C VAL A 15 -1.74 2.73 -2.01
N ILE A 16 -2.99 2.54 -1.63
CA ILE A 16 -3.59 3.21 -0.47
C ILE A 16 -3.93 2.13 0.55
N VAL A 17 -3.38 2.24 1.75
CA VAL A 17 -3.63 1.28 2.83
C VAL A 17 -4.55 1.93 3.86
N ASP A 18 -5.66 1.25 4.12
CA ASP A 18 -6.60 1.64 5.17
C ASP A 18 -6.34 0.86 6.48
N SER A 19 -6.86 1.41 7.57
CA SER A 19 -6.85 0.85 8.93
C SER A 19 -7.41 -0.57 9.01
N CYS A 20 -8.25 -1.00 8.07
CA CYS A 20 -8.68 -2.40 7.98
C CYS A 20 -7.50 -3.37 7.85
N ALA A 21 -6.39 -2.98 7.21
CA ALA A 21 -5.21 -3.83 7.08
C ALA A 21 -4.57 -4.15 8.44
N SER A 22 -4.47 -3.18 9.35
CA SER A 22 -3.95 -3.43 10.70
C SER A 22 -4.95 -4.21 11.56
N ARG A 23 -6.25 -3.87 11.50
CA ARG A 23 -7.30 -4.59 12.25
C ARG A 23 -7.38 -6.08 11.93
N HIS A 24 -7.03 -6.48 10.71
CA HIS A 24 -7.05 -7.88 10.28
C HIS A 24 -5.63 -8.51 10.24
N GLY A 25 -4.62 -7.87 10.85
CA GLY A 25 -3.27 -8.42 10.93
C GLY A 25 -2.55 -8.55 9.58
N MET A 26 -2.93 -7.76 8.57
CA MET A 26 -2.43 -7.86 7.20
C MET A 26 -1.19 -7.00 6.92
N MET A 27 -0.69 -6.21 7.88
CA MET A 27 0.42 -5.28 7.65
C MET A 27 1.70 -5.96 7.15
N VAL A 28 2.01 -7.15 7.63
CA VAL A 28 3.17 -7.92 7.13
C VAL A 28 3.02 -8.27 5.64
N LYS A 29 1.81 -8.62 5.20
CA LYS A 29 1.53 -8.91 3.78
C LYS A 29 1.58 -7.65 2.94
N VAL A 30 1.10 -6.53 3.47
CA VAL A 30 1.20 -5.21 2.82
C VAL A 30 2.66 -4.84 2.60
N LEU A 31 3.52 -4.95 3.63
CA LEU A 31 4.95 -4.65 3.49
C LEU A 31 5.62 -5.54 2.44
N ARG A 32 5.39 -6.85 2.46
CA ARG A 32 5.93 -7.76 1.42
C ARG A 32 5.41 -7.43 0.02
N PHE A 33 4.14 -7.02 -0.10
CA PHE A 33 3.58 -6.59 -1.37
C PHE A 33 4.28 -5.33 -1.88
N LEU A 34 4.52 -4.36 -0.99
CA LEU A 34 5.27 -3.15 -1.32
C LEU A 34 6.70 -3.50 -1.75
N GLU A 35 7.43 -4.27 -0.95
CA GLU A 35 8.80 -4.71 -1.28
C GLU A 35 8.90 -5.39 -2.65
N ARG A 36 7.90 -6.18 -3.06
CA ARG A 36 7.91 -6.85 -4.37
C ARG A 36 7.52 -5.95 -5.53
N THR A 37 6.61 -5.01 -5.30
CA THR A 37 6.05 -4.19 -6.37
C THR A 37 6.76 -2.85 -6.54
N GLN A 38 7.51 -2.41 -5.52
CA GLN A 38 8.18 -1.11 -5.45
C GLN A 38 7.24 0.10 -5.69
N LEU A 39 5.91 -0.13 -5.59
CA LEU A 39 4.90 0.91 -5.80
C LEU A 39 4.88 1.93 -4.67
N PRO A 40 4.67 3.22 -4.97
CA PRO A 40 4.45 4.25 -3.95
C PRO A 40 3.21 3.92 -3.10
N VAL A 41 3.29 4.18 -1.79
CA VAL A 41 2.20 3.93 -0.83
C VAL A 41 1.82 5.18 -0.05
N TYR A 42 0.51 5.36 0.11
CA TYR A 42 -0.12 6.31 1.01
C TYR A 42 -0.92 5.55 2.06
N LEU A 43 -1.06 6.15 3.24
CA LEU A 43 -1.95 5.64 4.29
C LEU A 43 -3.17 6.56 4.40
N THR A 44 -4.33 6.01 4.71
CA THR A 44 -5.46 6.84 5.17
C THR A 44 -5.13 7.44 6.54
N PRO A 45 -5.80 8.52 7.00
CA PRO A 45 -5.50 9.13 8.30
C PRO A 45 -5.66 8.14 9.46
N MET A 46 -6.63 7.24 9.35
CA MET A 46 -6.90 6.18 10.33
C MET A 46 -5.86 5.06 10.31
N ALA A 47 -5.09 4.92 9.23
CA ALA A 47 -4.02 3.93 9.09
C ALA A 47 -2.65 4.48 9.52
N LYS A 48 -2.57 5.74 9.99
CA LYS A 48 -1.31 6.36 10.42
C LYS A 48 -0.58 5.46 11.43
N GLY A 49 0.73 5.33 11.22
CA GLY A 49 1.60 4.46 12.03
C GLY A 49 1.60 2.98 11.60
N GLY A 50 0.83 2.61 10.57
CA GLY A 50 0.83 1.24 10.04
C GLY A 50 2.10 0.86 9.26
N ILE A 51 2.81 1.84 8.69
CA ILE A 51 4.08 1.67 7.96
C ILE A 51 5.09 2.66 8.54
N ASP A 52 6.36 2.25 8.65
CA ASP A 52 7.46 3.14 9.02
C ASP A 52 7.59 4.27 7.98
N GLU A 53 7.54 5.53 8.43
CA GLU A 53 7.63 6.69 7.55
C GLU A 53 8.99 6.82 6.84
N ARG A 54 10.02 6.09 7.31
CA ARG A 54 11.32 5.97 6.63
C ARG A 54 11.32 4.94 5.49
N HIS A 55 10.23 4.21 5.30
CA HIS A 55 10.14 3.18 4.25
C HIS A 55 10.26 3.82 2.86
N PRO A 56 11.11 3.30 1.93
CA PRO A 56 11.39 3.94 0.64
C PRO A 56 10.18 4.22 -0.24
N GLN A 57 9.11 3.44 -0.06
CA GLN A 57 7.86 3.58 -0.83
C GLN A 57 6.83 4.50 -0.16
N PHE A 58 7.01 4.89 1.10
CA PHE A 58 6.05 5.75 1.79
C PHE A 58 6.03 7.16 1.18
N ARG A 59 4.82 7.67 0.93
CA ARG A 59 4.60 8.99 0.31
C ARG A 59 3.72 9.92 1.13
N GLY A 60 3.24 9.46 2.28
CA GLY A 60 2.50 10.28 3.23
C GLY A 60 1.11 9.74 3.55
N ILE A 61 0.32 10.62 4.15
CA ILE A 61 -1.09 10.38 4.49
C ILE A 61 -1.95 11.07 3.43
N PHE A 62 -2.91 10.35 2.86
CA PHE A 62 -3.94 10.87 1.95
C PHE A 62 -5.13 11.44 2.73
#